data_AF-A0A7I7Y074-F1
#
_entry.id   AF-A0A7I7Y074-F1
#
_cell.length_a   1.000
_cell.length_b   1.000
_cell.length_c   1.000
_cell.angle_alpha   90.00
_cell.angle_beta   90.00
_cell.angle_gamma   90.00
#
_symmetry.space_group_name_H-M   'P 1'
#
loop_
_entity.id
_entity.type
_entity.pdbx_description
1 polymer ?
#
loop_
_entity_poly.entity_id
_entity_poly.type
_entity_poly.pdbx_seq_one_letter_code
_entity_poly.pdbx_strand_id
1 'polypeptide(L)'
;MYDSAPYIDPTPRVPGYHDASCVVVWRPAGDAAAQRRIVGDFLDGDSPDGAVTLGCGIEEALSRLEIDLDYDHLLTVCDLVNRQLAQRPWAEVKCPQGSARISLVPR
;
A
#
# COMPACT_ATOMS: atom_id res chain seq x y z
N MET A 1 -3.51 3.82 18.21
CA MET A 1 -2.98 3.20 16.98
C MET A 1 -4.07 2.28 16.47
N TYR A 2 -4.27 2.18 15.16
CA TYR A 2 -5.22 1.24 14.56
C TYR A 2 -4.77 -0.21 14.82
N ASP A 3 -5.73 -1.13 14.97
CA ASP A 3 -5.43 -2.56 15.11
C ASP A 3 -5.24 -3.20 13.72
N SER A 4 -3.98 -3.46 13.38
CA SER A 4 -3.57 -4.06 12.11
C SER A 4 -3.45 -5.59 12.16
N ALA A 5 -3.54 -6.22 13.33
CA ALA A 5 -3.38 -7.67 13.46
C ALA A 5 -4.27 -8.49 12.51
N PRO A 6 -5.53 -8.10 12.20
CA PRO A 6 -6.38 -8.83 11.25
C PRO A 6 -5.89 -8.82 9.79
N TYR A 7 -4.84 -8.07 9.45
CA TYR A 7 -4.37 -7.84 8.09
C TYR A 7 -2.95 -8.33 7.83
N ILE A 8 -2.25 -8.80 8.87
CA ILE A 8 -0.86 -9.23 8.82
C ILE A 8 -0.84 -10.77 8.86
N ASP A 9 -0.09 -11.40 7.97
CA ASP A 9 0.17 -12.83 8.07
C ASP A 9 1.00 -13.11 9.35
N PRO A 10 0.49 -13.91 10.30
CA PRO A 10 1.23 -14.18 11.53
C PRO A 10 2.53 -14.96 11.27
N THR A 11 2.66 -15.60 10.10
CA THR A 11 3.89 -16.27 9.68
C THR A 11 4.82 -15.27 9.00
N PRO A 12 6.04 -15.04 9.52
CA PRO A 12 6.96 -14.11 8.88
C PRO A 12 7.44 -14.66 7.52
N ARG A 13 7.48 -13.79 6.51
CA ARG A 13 8.08 -14.10 5.20
C ARG A 13 9.60 -14.23 5.32
N VAL A 14 10.21 -13.32 6.09
CA VAL A 14 11.61 -13.35 6.53
C VAL A 14 11.69 -12.85 7.98
N PRO A 15 12.77 -13.13 8.74
CA PRO A 15 12.86 -12.68 10.13
C PRO A 15 12.62 -11.17 10.27
N GLY A 16 11.57 -10.81 11.02
CA GLY A 16 11.18 -9.41 11.28
C GLY A 16 10.26 -8.76 10.24
N TYR A 17 9.81 -9.49 9.22
CA TYR A 17 8.89 -8.98 8.20
C TYR A 17 7.77 -9.97 7.91
N HIS A 18 6.54 -9.49 8.05
CA HIS A 18 5.30 -10.21 7.81
C HIS A 18 4.58 -9.64 6.59
N ASP A 19 3.96 -10.48 5.77
CA ASP A 19 3.22 -10.00 4.60
C ASP A 19 1.88 -9.39 5.03
N ALA A 20 1.55 -8.23 4.48
CA ALA A 20 0.23 -7.62 4.60
C ALA A 20 -0.37 -7.40 3.20
N SER A 21 -1.46 -8.11 2.91
CA SER A 21 -2.14 -8.01 1.61
C SER A 21 -2.91 -6.72 1.47
N CYS A 22 -2.89 -6.15 0.27
CA CYS A 22 -3.76 -5.02 -0.05
C CYS A 22 -4.34 -5.09 -1.47
N VAL A 23 -5.43 -4.34 -1.64
CA VAL A 23 -5.97 -3.99 -2.96
C VAL A 23 -5.58 -2.55 -3.24
N VAL A 24 -4.98 -2.32 -4.40
CA VAL A 24 -4.70 -0.97 -4.91
C VAL A 24 -5.62 -0.68 -6.09
N VAL A 25 -6.35 0.43 -6.00
CA VAL A 25 -7.19 0.95 -7.09
C VAL A 25 -6.67 2.31 -7.51
N TRP A 26 -6.14 2.37 -8.72
CA TRP A 26 -5.70 3.62 -9.36
C TRP A 26 -6.78 4.14 -10.31
N ARG A 27 -7.08 5.43 -10.19
CA ARG A 27 -8.03 6.16 -11.05
C ARG A 27 -7.27 7.31 -11.73
N PRO A 28 -6.91 7.17 -13.01
CA PRO A 28 -6.32 8.27 -13.76
C PRO A 28 -7.22 9.50 -13.78
N ALA A 29 -6.61 10.68 -13.77
CA ALA A 29 -7.33 11.92 -14.04
C ALA A 29 -7.69 11.99 -15.53
N GLY A 30 -8.90 12.47 -15.84
CA GLY A 30 -9.35 12.66 -17.22
C GLY A 30 -9.94 11.41 -17.90
N ASP A 31 -9.72 10.21 -17.35
CA ASP A 31 -10.37 8.98 -17.82
C ASP A 31 -10.70 8.04 -16.64
N ALA A 32 -11.89 8.22 -16.07
CA ALA A 32 -12.37 7.39 -14.98
C ALA A 32 -12.61 5.93 -15.38
N ALA A 33 -12.79 5.65 -16.68
CA ALA A 33 -13.00 4.30 -17.18
C ALA A 33 -11.69 3.49 -17.24
N ALA A 34 -10.54 4.17 -17.34
CA ALA A 34 -9.20 3.57 -17.29
C ALA A 34 -8.74 3.17 -15.87
N GLN A 35 -9.67 2.90 -14.95
CA GLN A 35 -9.36 2.46 -13.60
C GLN A 35 -8.55 1.16 -13.63
N ARG A 36 -7.39 1.14 -12.95
CA ARG A 36 -6.55 -0.04 -12.79
C ARG A 36 -6.69 -0.59 -11.37
N ARG A 37 -6.80 -1.91 -11.25
CA ARG A 37 -6.92 -2.60 -9.96
C ARG A 37 -5.89 -3.73 -9.88
N ILE A 38 -5.07 -3.71 -8.84
CA ILE A 38 -4.13 -4.78 -8.52
C ILE A 38 -4.33 -5.27 -7.10
N VAL A 39 -3.89 -6.50 -6.84
CA VAL A 39 -3.91 -7.15 -5.53
C VAL A 39 -2.55 -7.82 -5.34
N GLY A 40 -2.00 -7.71 -4.13
CA GLY A 40 -0.72 -8.32 -3.78
C GLY A 40 -0.27 -7.95 -2.37
N ASP A 41 0.87 -8.52 -2.00
CA ASP A 41 1.52 -8.35 -0.71
C ASP A 41 2.55 -7.23 -0.82
N PHE A 42 2.05 -6.01 -1.07
CA PHE A 42 2.87 -4.83 -1.29
C PHE A 42 3.24 -4.11 0.02
N LEU A 43 2.73 -4.58 1.15
CA LEU A 43 2.89 -3.97 2.46
C LEU A 43 3.51 -4.98 3.41
N ASP A 44 4.26 -4.47 4.39
CA ASP A 44 4.92 -5.28 5.40
C ASP A 44 4.39 -4.91 6.81
N GLY A 45 4.23 -5.91 7.67
CA GLY A 45 4.10 -5.77 9.12
C GLY A 45 5.43 -6.05 9.82
N ASP A 46 5.77 -5.26 10.84
CA ASP A 46 6.99 -5.43 11.66
C ASP A 46 6.85 -6.50 12.76
N SER A 47 5.62 -6.87 13.10
CA SER A 47 5.25 -8.03 13.92
C SER A 47 3.84 -8.53 13.54
N PRO A 48 3.37 -9.70 14.01
CA PRO A 48 2.02 -10.19 13.73
C PRO A 48 0.88 -9.23 14.12
N ASP A 49 1.13 -8.34 15.07
CA ASP A 49 0.22 -7.33 15.61
C ASP A 49 0.75 -5.89 15.43
N GLY A 50 1.79 -5.76 14.61
CA GLY A 50 2.58 -4.54 14.46
C GLY A 50 1.99 -3.56 13.46
N ALA A 51 2.74 -2.51 13.14
CA ALA A 51 2.31 -1.48 12.20
C ALA A 51 2.45 -1.98 10.75
N VAL A 52 1.44 -1.73 9.92
CA VAL A 52 1.54 -1.98 8.47
C VAL A 52 2.20 -0.79 7.78
N THR A 53 3.23 -1.07 6.99
CA THR A 53 4.00 -0.07 6.26
C THR A 53 4.15 -0.44 4.79
N LEU A 54 4.15 0.58 3.93
CA LEU A 54 4.51 0.50 2.52
C LEU A 54 6.03 0.57 2.42
N GLY A 55 6.65 -0.60 2.24
CA GLY A 55 8.09 -0.80 2.04
C GLY A 55 8.42 -1.09 0.58
N CYS A 56 9.29 -2.09 0.35
CA CYS A 56 9.79 -2.48 -0.98
C CYS A 56 8.71 -3.07 -1.92
N GLY A 57 7.47 -3.21 -1.46
CA GLY A 57 6.35 -3.61 -2.31
C GLY A 57 5.86 -2.47 -3.21
N ILE A 58 6.27 -1.22 -2.95
CA ILE A 58 5.85 -0.06 -3.75
C ILE A 58 6.37 -0.13 -5.19
N GLU A 59 7.62 -0.56 -5.41
CA GLU A 59 8.17 -0.65 -6.77
C GLU A 59 7.41 -1.67 -7.62
N GLU A 60 7.05 -2.82 -7.03
CA GLU A 60 6.22 -3.82 -7.71
C GLU A 60 4.82 -3.26 -8.01
N ALA A 61 4.19 -2.60 -7.04
CA ALA A 61 2.87 -2.01 -7.22
C ALA A 61 2.85 -0.96 -8.34
N LEU A 62 3.84 -0.06 -8.37
CA LEU A 62 4.00 0.95 -9.41
C LEU A 62 4.25 0.32 -10.78
N SER A 63 5.14 -0.68 -10.86
CA SER A 63 5.39 -1.42 -12.10
C SER A 63 4.12 -2.08 -12.64
N ARG A 64 3.31 -2.71 -11.78
CA ARG A 64 2.06 -3.38 -12.18
C ARG A 64 0.95 -2.39 -12.55
N LEU A 65 1.00 -1.18 -12.00
CA LEU A 65 0.11 -0.08 -12.37
C LEU A 65 0.60 0.71 -13.59
N GLU A 66 1.78 0.39 -14.13
CA GLU A 66 2.45 1.16 -15.19
C GLU A 66 2.57 2.65 -14.84
N ILE A 67 2.95 2.94 -13.59
CA ILE A 67 3.18 4.30 -13.08
C ILE A 67 4.68 4.45 -12.86
N ASP A 68 5.26 5.49 -13.45
CA ASP A 68 6.63 5.89 -13.19
C ASP A 68 6.65 7.05 -12.17
N LEU A 69 7.50 6.93 -11.16
CA LEU A 69 7.61 7.87 -10.06
C LEU A 69 9.08 8.01 -9.68
N ASP A 70 9.57 9.24 -9.58
CA ASP A 70 10.92 9.46 -9.09
C ASP A 70 11.07 9.10 -7.61
N TYR A 71 12.32 8.96 -7.18
CA TYR A 71 12.64 8.47 -5.83
C TYR A 71 12.17 9.42 -4.72
N ASP A 72 12.20 10.74 -4.93
CA ASP A 72 11.79 11.72 -3.93
C ASP A 72 10.27 11.70 -3.71
N HIS A 73 9.50 11.57 -4.78
CA HIS A 73 8.06 11.39 -4.70
C HIS A 73 7.71 10.02 -4.12
N LEU A 74 8.47 8.97 -4.44
CA LEU A 74 8.29 7.63 -3.89
C LEU A 74 8.35 7.65 -2.35
N LEU A 75 9.39 8.25 -1.77
CA LEU A 75 9.52 8.37 -0.31
C LEU A 75 8.36 9.16 0.30
N THR A 76 7.93 10.24 -0.36
CA THR A 76 6.79 11.05 0.09
C THR A 76 5.49 10.25 0.09
N VAL A 77 5.29 9.39 -0.92
CA VAL A 77 4.13 8.49 -1.00
C VAL A 77 4.17 7.44 0.10
N CYS A 78 5.32 6.80 0.36
CA CYS A 78 5.48 5.83 1.44
C CYS A 78 5.13 6.45 2.80
N ASP A 79 5.68 7.62 3.12
CA ASP A 79 5.40 8.33 4.36
C ASP A 79 3.92 8.66 4.52
N LEU A 80 3.28 9.14 3.46
CA LEU A 80 1.86 9.47 3.45
C LEU A 80 0.98 8.23 3.66
N VAL A 81 1.31 7.11 3.01
CA VAL A 81 0.57 5.86 3.15
C VAL A 81 0.74 5.30 4.57
N ASN A 82 1.96 5.24 5.07
CA ASN A 82 2.29 4.72 6.41
C ASN A 82 1.53 5.47 7.52
N ARG A 83 1.52 6.81 7.44
CA ARG A 83 0.77 7.64 8.41
C ARG A 83 -0.73 7.37 8.39
N GLN A 84 -1.30 7.07 7.23
CA GLN A 84 -2.72 6.74 7.11
C GLN A 84 -3.02 5.33 7.60
N LEU A 85 -2.20 4.34 7.23
CA LEU A 85 -2.37 2.94 7.66
C LEU A 85 -2.24 2.76 9.17
N ALA A 86 -1.42 3.58 9.83
CA ALA A 86 -1.35 3.62 11.30
C ALA A 86 -2.66 4.03 12.00
N GLN A 87 -3.62 4.60 11.26
CA GLN A 87 -4.87 5.16 11.78
C GLN A 87 -6.12 4.44 11.29
N ARG A 88 -6.05 3.64 10.21
CA ARG A 88 -7.20 3.02 9.54
C ARG A 88 -6.74 1.97 8.51
N PRO A 89 -7.59 1.03 8.05
CA PRO A 89 -7.17 -0.06 7.15
C PRO A 89 -7.01 0.37 5.69
N TRP A 90 -6.72 1.64 5.44
CA TRP A 90 -6.63 2.16 4.09
C TRP A 90 -5.88 3.49 4.00
N ALA A 91 -5.33 3.77 2.83
CA ALA A 91 -4.69 5.03 2.50
C ALA A 91 -5.17 5.55 1.15
N GLU A 92 -5.19 6.88 1.00
CA GLU A 92 -5.41 7.53 -0.29
C GLU A 92 -4.22 8.40 -0.65
N VAL A 93 -3.84 8.35 -1.92
CA VAL A 93 -2.86 9.24 -2.54
C VAL A 93 -3.56 9.96 -3.68
N LYS A 94 -3.43 11.29 -3.74
CA LYS A 94 -4.02 12.11 -4.79
C LYS A 94 -2.94 12.99 -5.40
N CYS A 95 -2.89 13.04 -6.71
CA CYS A 95 -1.98 13.88 -7.48
C CYS A 95 -2.69 14.39 -8.75
N PRO A 96 -2.09 15.33 -9.50
CA PRO A 96 -2.69 15.82 -10.75
C PRO A 96 -3.01 14.72 -11.77
N GLN A 97 -2.24 13.63 -11.78
CA GLN A 97 -2.39 12.50 -12.70
C GLN A 97 -3.51 11.54 -12.30
N GLY A 98 -4.05 11.63 -11.07
CA GLY A 98 -5.11 10.73 -10.60
C GLY A 98 -5.12 10.50 -9.10
N SER A 99 -5.77 9.41 -8.69
CA SER A 99 -5.83 9.01 -7.29
C SER A 99 -5.66 7.50 -7.12
N ALA A 100 -4.88 7.12 -6.12
CA ALA A 100 -4.72 5.75 -5.67
C ALA A 100 -5.47 5.55 -4.35
N ARG A 101 -6.19 4.44 -4.25
CA ARG A 101 -6.75 3.92 -3.01
C ARG A 101 -6.08 2.60 -2.68
N ILE A 102 -5.45 2.52 -1.53
CA ILE A 102 -4.85 1.30 -0.98
C ILE A 102 -5.73 0.85 0.17
N SER A 103 -6.21 -0.39 0.15
CA SER A 103 -7.05 -0.96 1.20
C SER A 103 -6.47 -2.29 1.66
N LEU A 104 -6.28 -2.46 2.96
CA LEU A 104 -5.83 -3.72 3.54
C LEU A 104 -6.87 -4.82 3.33
N VAL A 105 -6.41 -6.04 3.10
CA VAL A 105 -7.24 -7.25 2.97
C VAL A 105 -7.05 -8.12 4.21
N PRO A 106 -8.12 -8.53 4.90
CA PRO A 106 -8.00 -9.42 6.05
C PRO A 106 -7.30 -10.73 5.69
N ARG A 107 -6.47 -11.24 6.60
CA ARG A 107 -5.70 -12.49 6.48
C ARG A 107 -6.21 -13.55 7.44
#